data_AF-A0A517TE98-F1
#
_entry.id   AF-A0A517TE98-F1
#
_cell.length_a   1.000
_cell.length_b   1.000
_cell.length_c   1.000
_cell.angle_alpha   90.00
_cell.angle_beta   90.00
_cell.angle_gamma   90.00
#
_symmetry.space_group_name_H-M   'P 1'
#
loop_
_entity.id
_entity.type
_entity.pdbx_description
1 polymer ?
#
loop_
_entity_poly.entity_id
_entity_poly.type
_entity_poly.pdbx_seq_one_letter_code
_entity_poly.pdbx_strand_id
1 'polypeptide(L)'
;MRSHTWTWLLLCPLALALVTGCNQEGDYQEYNESEEHAHDDEAHHDHGHHEGPHGGHVIELTDDHSVHGEFVIADGKGILYLLGGDLKTPVMADAVNFNQGEHAEVEVDTVMTQVDPVDGKASVFEVDVTALPSDDIEKVEGHFHVFSDGKEMMGKLSHDHGHDDHDHGHDHDHGEHDHDDHKAESGSAAGK
;
A
#
# COMPACT_ATOMS: atom_id res chain seq x y z
N MET A 1 21.60 -44.98 -58.84
CA MET A 1 21.69 -43.65 -58.21
C MET A 1 21.78 -43.86 -56.72
N ARG A 2 22.83 -43.31 -56.09
CA ARG A 2 23.29 -43.59 -54.72
C ARG A 2 23.04 -42.37 -53.84
N SER A 3 22.52 -42.59 -52.63
CA SER A 3 22.70 -41.72 -51.45
C SER A 3 22.39 -42.59 -50.21
N HIS A 4 23.32 -43.44 -49.75
CA HIS A 4 24.33 -43.16 -48.70
C HIS A 4 23.74 -42.46 -47.46
N THR A 5 23.20 -43.31 -46.59
CA THR A 5 22.97 -43.12 -45.15
C THR A 5 24.27 -42.76 -44.44
N TRP A 6 24.30 -41.64 -43.71
CA TRP A 6 25.45 -41.30 -42.85
C TRP A 6 25.02 -41.20 -41.39
N THR A 7 25.22 -42.31 -40.70
CA THR A 7 25.20 -42.48 -39.26
C THR A 7 26.44 -41.82 -38.66
N TRP A 8 26.30 -40.78 -37.84
CA TRP A 8 27.34 -40.38 -36.88
C TRP A 8 26.84 -40.70 -35.48
N LEU A 9 27.22 -41.90 -35.07
CA LEU A 9 27.28 -42.37 -33.69
C LEU A 9 28.59 -41.80 -33.13
N LEU A 10 28.54 -40.78 -32.28
CA LEU A 10 29.69 -40.35 -31.48
C LEU A 10 29.33 -40.44 -30.01
N LEU A 11 29.66 -41.61 -29.47
CA LEU A 11 29.88 -41.92 -28.07
C LEU A 11 30.87 -40.91 -27.46
N CYS A 12 30.50 -40.29 -26.34
CA CYS A 12 31.48 -39.80 -25.36
C CYS A 12 30.88 -39.93 -23.95
N PRO A 13 31.10 -41.07 -23.25
CA PRO A 13 30.79 -41.16 -21.83
C PRO A 13 32.00 -40.64 -21.05
N LEU A 14 31.96 -39.37 -20.62
CA LEU A 14 32.90 -38.88 -19.61
C LEU A 14 32.22 -38.93 -18.25
N ALA A 15 32.83 -39.74 -17.40
CA ALA A 15 32.36 -40.14 -16.10
C ALA A 15 32.83 -39.19 -15.00
N LEU A 16 32.10 -39.23 -13.89
CA LEU A 16 32.41 -38.80 -12.52
C LEU A 16 32.48 -37.29 -12.22
N ALA A 17 31.42 -36.80 -11.57
CA ALA A 17 31.56 -35.86 -10.46
C ALA A 17 30.48 -36.12 -9.38
N LEU A 18 30.96 -36.69 -8.27
CA LEU A 18 30.59 -36.41 -6.88
C LEU A 18 29.20 -36.80 -6.39
N VAL A 19 29.19 -37.94 -5.68
CA VAL A 19 28.16 -38.32 -4.71
C VAL A 19 28.04 -37.22 -3.66
N THR A 20 26.83 -36.69 -3.51
CA THR A 20 26.40 -35.83 -2.41
C THR A 20 26.57 -36.57 -1.09
N GLY A 21 27.45 -36.07 -0.22
CA GLY A 21 27.76 -36.68 1.07
C GLY A 21 28.27 -35.64 2.06
N CYS A 22 27.49 -34.59 2.33
CA CYS A 22 27.63 -33.84 3.58
C CYS A 22 26.75 -34.54 4.63
N ASN A 23 27.37 -35.49 5.33
CA ASN A 23 26.97 -35.80 6.68
C ASN A 23 27.42 -34.61 7.54
N GLN A 24 26.46 -33.77 7.90
CA GLN A 24 26.64 -32.77 8.93
C GLN A 24 25.50 -33.01 9.90
N GLU A 25 25.81 -33.74 10.98
CA GLU A 25 25.09 -33.65 12.24
C GLU A 25 25.02 -32.16 12.60
N GLY A 26 23.92 -31.53 12.21
CA GLY A 26 23.51 -30.22 12.65
C GLY A 26 22.44 -30.43 13.71
N ASP A 27 22.73 -29.95 14.91
CA ASP A 27 21.82 -29.91 16.04
C ASP A 27 20.40 -29.53 15.61
N TYR A 28 19.43 -30.27 16.13
CA TYR A 28 18.03 -29.86 16.13
C TYR A 28 17.95 -28.51 16.86
N GLN A 29 17.82 -27.42 16.11
CA GLN A 29 17.34 -26.17 16.70
C GLN A 29 15.84 -26.30 16.84
N GLU A 30 15.44 -26.52 18.10
CA GLU A 30 14.11 -26.26 18.62
C GLU A 30 13.62 -24.90 18.09
N TYR A 31 12.44 -24.92 17.46
CA TYR A 31 11.72 -23.73 17.01
C TYR A 31 11.42 -22.90 18.26
N ASN A 32 12.24 -21.87 18.51
CA ASN A 32 11.91 -20.87 19.51
C ASN A 32 11.07 -19.81 18.80
N GLU A 33 9.78 -19.83 19.11
CA GLU A 33 8.79 -18.87 18.68
C GLU A 33 9.09 -17.53 19.39
N SER A 34 10.07 -16.80 18.85
CA SER A 34 10.36 -15.42 19.25
C SER A 34 11.11 -14.72 18.11
N GLU A 35 10.47 -14.60 16.96
CA GLU A 35 10.82 -13.54 16.00
C GLU A 35 9.68 -12.53 16.02
N GLU A 36 9.77 -11.71 17.06
CA GLU A 36 9.30 -10.34 17.13
C GLU A 36 9.57 -9.66 15.77
N HIS A 37 8.51 -9.51 14.97
CA HIS A 37 8.52 -8.68 13.76
C HIS A 37 8.63 -7.21 14.22
N ALA A 38 9.84 -6.81 14.57
CA ALA A 38 10.22 -5.42 14.72
C ALA A 38 10.37 -4.83 13.32
N HIS A 39 9.26 -4.39 12.74
CA HIS A 39 9.28 -3.43 11.64
C HIS A 39 9.21 -2.03 12.25
N ASP A 40 10.34 -1.57 12.76
CA ASP A 40 10.60 -0.15 13.03
C ASP A 40 11.61 0.32 11.99
N ASP A 41 11.08 0.81 10.87
CA ASP A 41 11.76 1.76 10.00
C ASP A 41 10.66 2.63 9.40
N GLU A 42 10.22 3.63 10.18
CA GLU A 42 9.42 4.75 9.67
C GLU A 42 10.28 5.61 8.72
N ALA A 43 10.43 5.11 7.51
CA ALA A 43 10.67 5.97 6.37
C ALA A 43 9.36 6.71 6.09
N HIS A 44 9.28 7.97 6.54
CA HIS A 44 8.23 8.92 6.14
C HIS A 44 8.25 9.10 4.62
N HIS A 45 7.59 8.18 3.92
CA HIS A 45 7.24 8.31 2.52
C HIS A 45 5.95 9.12 2.45
N ASP A 46 5.99 10.19 1.68
CA ASP A 46 4.86 11.05 1.33
C ASP A 46 3.70 10.17 0.82
N HIS A 47 2.71 9.90 1.67
CA HIS A 47 1.52 9.09 1.38
C HIS A 47 0.55 9.87 0.48
N GLY A 48 1.03 10.33 -0.67
CA GLY A 48 0.20 10.91 -1.70
C GLY A 48 -0.73 9.83 -2.25
N HIS A 49 -2.02 9.92 -1.92
CA HIS A 49 -3.09 9.12 -2.50
C HIS A 49 -3.08 9.26 -4.04
N HIS A 50 -2.36 8.38 -4.72
CA HIS A 50 -2.41 8.31 -6.17
C HIS A 50 -3.69 7.59 -6.59
N GLU A 51 -4.55 8.27 -7.35
CA GLU A 51 -5.71 7.66 -7.97
C GLU A 51 -5.24 6.66 -9.03
N GLY A 52 -5.69 5.42 -8.91
CA GLY A 52 -5.32 4.34 -9.81
C GLY A 52 -6.06 4.39 -11.16
N PRO A 53 -5.68 3.53 -12.12
CA PRO A 53 -6.30 3.48 -13.45
C PRO A 53 -7.80 3.15 -13.47
N HIS A 54 -8.35 2.59 -12.39
CA HIS A 54 -9.77 2.29 -12.23
C HIS A 54 -10.51 3.30 -11.33
N GLY A 55 -9.85 4.39 -10.92
CA GLY A 55 -10.42 5.43 -10.05
C GLY A 55 -10.44 5.06 -8.57
N GLY A 56 -9.57 4.12 -8.18
CA GLY A 56 -9.43 3.65 -6.80
C GLY A 56 -8.19 4.18 -6.09
N HIS A 57 -7.98 3.68 -4.87
CA HIS A 57 -6.81 3.99 -4.06
C HIS A 57 -5.71 2.98 -4.35
N VAL A 58 -4.55 3.48 -4.75
CA VAL A 58 -3.36 2.65 -4.96
C VAL A 58 -2.73 2.30 -3.61
N ILE A 59 -2.42 1.02 -3.43
CA ILE A 59 -1.84 0.41 -2.24
C ILE A 59 -0.51 -0.22 -2.65
N GLU A 60 0.56 0.14 -1.97
CA GLU A 60 1.86 -0.51 -2.15
C GLU A 60 1.84 -1.88 -1.46
N LEU A 61 2.15 -2.95 -2.20
CA LEU A 61 2.15 -4.33 -1.67
C LEU A 61 3.57 -4.86 -1.45
N THR A 62 4.58 -4.25 -2.07
CA THR A 62 5.99 -4.63 -1.96
C THR A 62 6.88 -3.40 -1.84
N ASP A 63 7.95 -3.52 -1.03
CA ASP A 63 8.91 -2.43 -0.79
C ASP A 63 9.64 -1.94 -2.05
N ASP A 64 9.73 -2.80 -3.07
CA ASP A 64 10.38 -2.48 -4.34
C ASP A 64 9.42 -1.87 -5.38
N HIS A 65 8.17 -1.59 -4.99
CA HIS A 65 7.10 -1.09 -5.85
C HIS A 65 6.85 -1.96 -7.10
N SER A 66 7.23 -3.24 -7.06
CA SER A 66 7.02 -4.15 -8.19
C SER A 66 5.57 -4.62 -8.30
N VAL A 67 4.83 -4.61 -7.20
CA VAL A 67 3.41 -4.98 -7.13
C VAL A 67 2.64 -3.95 -6.32
N HIS A 68 1.49 -3.53 -6.86
CA HIS A 68 0.53 -2.63 -6.23
C HIS A 68 -0.85 -3.26 -6.25
N GLY A 69 -1.66 -2.93 -5.25
CA GLY A 69 -3.10 -3.08 -5.27
C GLY A 69 -3.75 -1.78 -5.71
N GLU A 70 -4.88 -1.83 -6.40
CA GLU A 70 -5.80 -0.70 -6.48
C GLU A 70 -7.14 -1.15 -5.93
N PHE A 71 -7.60 -0.50 -4.87
CA PHE A 71 -8.90 -0.81 -4.27
C PHE A 71 -9.95 0.20 -4.72
N VAL A 72 -11.09 -0.30 -5.17
CA VAL A 72 -12.23 0.48 -5.68
C VAL A 72 -13.49 0.01 -4.97
N ILE A 73 -14.34 0.94 -4.53
CA ILE A 73 -15.72 0.61 -4.15
C ILE A 73 -16.65 1.06 -5.27
N ALA A 74 -17.30 0.10 -5.93
CA ALA A 74 -18.21 0.35 -7.03
C ALA A 74 -19.28 -0.74 -7.10
N ASP A 75 -20.48 -0.38 -7.55
CA ASP A 75 -21.58 -1.33 -7.83
C ASP A 75 -21.91 -2.27 -6.67
N GLY A 76 -21.78 -1.78 -5.42
CA GLY A 76 -22.04 -2.57 -4.21
C GLY A 76 -20.95 -3.59 -3.88
N LYS A 77 -19.74 -3.42 -4.43
CA LYS A 77 -18.59 -4.30 -4.21
C LYS A 77 -17.35 -3.49 -3.84
N GLY A 78 -16.50 -4.07 -3.00
CA GLY A 78 -15.09 -3.71 -2.93
C GLY A 78 -14.31 -4.57 -3.91
N ILE A 79 -13.52 -3.95 -4.78
CA ILE A 79 -12.78 -4.59 -5.86
C ILE A 79 -11.31 -4.25 -5.70
N LEU A 80 -10.46 -5.27 -5.57
CA LEU A 80 -9.01 -5.12 -5.56
C LEU A 80 -8.44 -5.59 -6.91
N TYR A 81 -7.77 -4.69 -7.62
CA TYR A 81 -6.97 -5.00 -8.79
C TYR A 81 -5.52 -5.17 -8.38
N LEU A 82 -4.89 -6.27 -8.76
CA LEU A 82 -3.46 -6.49 -8.55
C LEU A 82 -2.69 -6.11 -9.81
N LEU A 83 -1.80 -5.14 -9.68
CA LEU A 83 -1.10 -4.47 -10.77
C LEU A 83 0.41 -4.51 -10.54
N GLY A 84 1.18 -4.50 -11.62
CA GLY A 84 2.64 -4.36 -11.55
C GLY A 84 3.06 -2.92 -11.24
N GLY A 85 4.36 -2.67 -11.16
CA GLY A 85 4.93 -1.34 -10.92
C GLY A 85 4.58 -0.26 -11.94
N ASP A 86 3.96 -0.61 -13.07
CA ASP A 86 3.46 0.33 -14.07
C ASP A 86 1.98 0.73 -13.88
N LEU A 87 1.33 0.21 -12.83
CA LEU A 87 -0.09 0.33 -12.52
C LEU A 87 -1.00 -0.06 -13.70
N LYS A 88 -0.57 -1.01 -14.54
CA LYS A 88 -1.33 -1.44 -15.73
C LYS A 88 -1.27 -2.94 -15.96
N THR A 89 -0.11 -3.54 -15.74
CA THR A 89 0.13 -4.96 -15.99
C THR A 89 -0.53 -5.78 -14.88
N PRO A 90 -1.49 -6.68 -15.18
CA PRO A 90 -2.11 -7.51 -14.16
C PRO A 90 -1.11 -8.47 -13.50
N VAL A 91 -1.20 -8.62 -12.18
CA VAL A 91 -0.39 -9.54 -11.37
C VAL A 91 -1.31 -10.62 -10.79
N MET A 92 -0.92 -11.88 -10.94
CA MET A 92 -1.73 -13.02 -10.50
C MET A 92 -1.42 -13.39 -9.05
N ALA A 93 -2.46 -13.62 -8.24
CA ALA A 93 -2.37 -14.10 -6.87
C ALA A 93 -3.31 -15.29 -6.63
N ASP A 94 -2.97 -16.11 -5.63
CA ASP A 94 -3.76 -17.27 -5.20
C ASP A 94 -4.94 -16.85 -4.32
N ALA A 95 -4.74 -15.90 -3.40
CA ALA A 95 -5.78 -15.49 -2.47
C ALA A 95 -5.55 -14.06 -1.96
N VAL A 96 -6.62 -13.43 -1.49
CA VAL A 96 -6.58 -12.13 -0.82
C VAL A 96 -7.49 -12.15 0.39
N ASN A 97 -6.97 -11.69 1.52
CA ASN A 97 -7.74 -11.34 2.71
C ASN A 97 -7.61 -9.85 3.00
N PHE A 98 -8.68 -9.25 3.48
CA PHE A 98 -8.67 -7.89 4.01
C PHE A 98 -8.94 -7.95 5.51
N ASN A 99 -7.95 -7.54 6.29
CA ASN A 99 -8.03 -7.44 7.74
C ASN A 99 -8.41 -6.02 8.14
N GLN A 100 -9.55 -5.87 8.81
CA GLN A 100 -10.04 -4.59 9.28
C GLN A 100 -9.54 -4.31 10.70
N GLY A 101 -8.90 -3.16 10.89
CA GLY A 101 -8.68 -2.56 12.21
C GLY A 101 -7.26 -2.69 12.76
N GLU A 102 -6.47 -1.63 12.58
CA GLU A 102 -5.31 -1.39 13.46
C GLU A 102 -5.76 -0.88 14.86
N HIS A 103 -7.03 -0.47 15.00
CA HIS A 103 -7.61 0.13 16.21
C HIS A 103 -8.95 -0.47 16.66
N ALA A 104 -9.43 -1.55 16.04
CA ALA A 104 -10.71 -2.17 16.39
C ALA A 104 -10.54 -3.18 17.54
N GLU A 105 -11.53 -3.26 18.45
CA GLU A 105 -11.56 -4.31 19.49
C GLU A 105 -11.70 -5.73 18.91
N VAL A 106 -12.09 -5.84 17.64
CA VAL A 106 -12.25 -7.09 16.90
C VAL A 106 -11.68 -6.89 15.50
N GLU A 107 -10.60 -7.61 15.19
CA GLU A 107 -10.10 -7.78 13.83
C GLU A 107 -11.12 -8.61 13.03
N VAL A 108 -11.55 -8.07 11.90
CA VAL A 108 -12.44 -8.79 10.98
C VAL A 108 -11.66 -9.18 9.74
N ASP A 109 -11.41 -10.47 9.59
CA ASP A 109 -10.82 -11.04 8.38
C ASP A 109 -11.88 -11.30 7.32
N THR A 110 -11.70 -10.65 6.18
CA THR A 110 -12.60 -10.72 5.04
C THR A 110 -11.90 -11.38 3.86
N VAL A 111 -12.30 -12.61 3.53
CA VAL A 111 -11.80 -13.33 2.35
C VAL A 111 -12.42 -12.73 1.09
N MET A 112 -11.59 -12.30 0.13
CA MET A 112 -12.06 -11.80 -1.15
C MET A 112 -12.19 -12.92 -2.18
N THR A 113 -13.19 -12.81 -3.06
CA THR A 113 -13.50 -13.79 -4.11
C THR A 113 -12.73 -13.49 -5.38
N GLN A 114 -12.12 -14.49 -6.00
CA GLN A 114 -11.46 -14.36 -7.30
C GLN A 114 -12.45 -14.04 -8.42
N VAL A 115 -12.10 -13.08 -9.28
CA VAL A 115 -12.83 -12.78 -10.53
C VAL A 115 -12.06 -13.37 -11.71
N ASP A 116 -12.77 -14.10 -12.57
CA ASP A 116 -12.24 -14.75 -13.78
C ASP A 116 -10.91 -15.52 -13.57
N PRO A 117 -10.86 -16.48 -12.63
CA PRO A 117 -9.61 -17.14 -12.28
C PRO A 117 -9.06 -18.02 -13.41
N VAL A 118 -7.73 -18.03 -13.53
CA VAL A 118 -6.95 -18.89 -14.42
C VAL A 118 -5.99 -19.71 -13.56
N ASP A 119 -6.10 -21.04 -13.65
CA ASP A 119 -5.28 -21.98 -12.88
C ASP A 119 -5.29 -21.74 -11.36
N GLY A 120 -6.45 -21.32 -10.83
CA GLY A 120 -6.63 -21.06 -9.39
C GLY A 120 -6.04 -19.74 -8.91
N LYS A 121 -5.61 -18.86 -9.83
CA LYS A 121 -5.14 -17.51 -9.54
C LYS A 121 -6.03 -16.47 -10.22
N ALA A 122 -6.07 -15.26 -9.67
CA ALA A 122 -6.71 -14.11 -10.30
C ALA A 122 -5.87 -12.85 -10.13
N SER A 123 -6.11 -11.84 -10.97
CA SER A 123 -5.58 -10.48 -10.80
C SER A 123 -6.62 -9.50 -10.28
N VAL A 124 -7.87 -9.95 -10.10
CA VAL A 124 -8.98 -9.15 -9.59
C VAL A 124 -9.71 -9.96 -8.53
N PHE A 125 -9.98 -9.32 -7.41
CA PHE A 125 -10.67 -9.91 -6.28
C PHE A 125 -11.82 -9.00 -5.85
N GLU A 126 -12.95 -9.58 -5.46
CA GLU A 126 -14.13 -8.83 -5.05
C GLU A 126 -14.69 -9.30 -3.71
N VAL A 127 -15.31 -8.37 -3.00
CA VAL A 127 -16.14 -8.65 -1.84
C VAL A 127 -17.41 -7.83 -1.94
N ASP A 128 -18.51 -8.35 -1.39
CA ASP A 128 -19.73 -7.55 -1.21
C ASP A 128 -19.44 -6.38 -0.27
N VAL A 129 -19.89 -5.17 -0.62
CA VAL A 129 -19.63 -3.96 0.18
C VAL A 129 -20.20 -4.06 1.60
N THR A 130 -21.20 -4.93 1.82
CA THR A 130 -21.76 -5.17 3.16
C THR A 130 -20.80 -5.90 4.11
N ALA A 131 -19.71 -6.46 3.60
CA ALA A 131 -18.63 -7.02 4.41
C ALA A 131 -17.57 -5.97 4.81
N LEU A 132 -17.65 -4.77 4.24
CA LEU A 132 -16.77 -3.64 4.53
C LEU A 132 -17.41 -2.73 5.59
N PRO A 133 -16.61 -1.90 6.30
CA PRO A 133 -17.14 -1.02 7.33
C PRO A 133 -17.90 0.19 6.74
N SER A 134 -17.67 0.49 5.46
CA SER A 134 -18.28 1.61 4.73
C SER A 134 -18.33 1.30 3.23
N ASP A 135 -19.27 1.94 2.52
CA ASP A 135 -19.35 2.00 1.05
C ASP A 135 -18.60 3.21 0.48
N ASP A 136 -17.95 3.98 1.35
CA ASP A 136 -17.09 5.11 1.05
C ASP A 136 -15.65 4.70 1.35
N ILE A 137 -14.82 4.65 0.31
CA ILE A 137 -13.43 4.13 0.39
C ILE A 137 -12.59 4.94 1.39
N GLU A 138 -12.83 6.24 1.51
CA GLU A 138 -12.17 7.15 2.46
C GLU A 138 -12.44 6.79 3.93
N LYS A 139 -13.47 5.98 4.20
CA LYS A 139 -13.82 5.51 5.55
C LYS A 139 -13.42 4.06 5.80
N VAL A 140 -12.73 3.44 4.86
CA VAL A 140 -12.24 2.06 4.99
C VAL A 140 -10.76 2.09 5.29
N GLU A 141 -10.37 1.46 6.39
CA GLU A 141 -8.98 1.31 6.78
C GLU A 141 -8.70 -0.16 7.10
N GLY A 142 -7.48 -0.62 6.82
CA GLY A 142 -7.06 -1.98 7.10
C GLY A 142 -5.88 -2.44 6.29
N HIS A 143 -5.63 -3.74 6.28
CA HIS A 143 -4.50 -4.36 5.61
C HIS A 143 -4.97 -5.43 4.63
N PHE A 144 -4.46 -5.36 3.40
CA PHE A 144 -4.60 -6.43 2.42
C PHE A 144 -3.46 -7.42 2.58
N HIS A 145 -3.81 -8.69 2.73
CA HIS A 145 -2.90 -9.83 2.75
C HIS A 145 -3.07 -10.59 1.44
N VAL A 146 -2.12 -10.44 0.53
CA VAL A 146 -2.15 -11.01 -0.81
C VAL A 146 -1.19 -12.19 -0.88
N PHE A 147 -1.71 -13.39 -1.14
CA PHE A 147 -0.93 -14.61 -1.22
C PHE A 147 -0.65 -14.97 -2.68
N SER A 148 0.63 -15.10 -3.04
CA SER A 148 1.05 -15.57 -4.36
C SER A 148 2.25 -16.51 -4.27
N ASP A 149 2.12 -17.71 -4.81
CA ASP A 149 3.13 -18.78 -4.84
C ASP A 149 3.69 -19.11 -3.45
N GLY A 150 2.81 -19.12 -2.44
CA GLY A 150 3.16 -19.40 -1.04
C GLY A 150 3.89 -18.26 -0.32
N LYS A 151 3.98 -17.08 -0.94
CA LYS A 151 4.46 -15.85 -0.30
C LYS A 151 3.29 -14.92 -0.01
N GLU A 152 3.43 -14.15 1.05
CA GLU A 152 2.49 -13.11 1.44
C GLU A 152 3.08 -11.74 1.12
N MET A 153 2.23 -10.87 0.59
CA MET A 153 2.49 -9.44 0.38
C MET A 153 1.43 -8.70 1.18
N MET A 154 1.84 -7.66 1.91
CA MET A 154 0.96 -6.89 2.78
C MET A 154 0.94 -5.44 2.32
N GLY A 155 -0.25 -4.86 2.23
CA GLY A 155 -0.41 -3.44 1.91
C GLY A 155 -1.45 -2.78 2.79
N LYS A 156 -1.15 -1.57 3.24
CA LYS A 156 -2.02 -0.77 4.10
C LYS A 156 -2.96 0.09 3.26
N LEU A 157 -4.25 0.05 3.58
CA LEU A 157 -5.24 1.05 3.17
C LEU A 157 -5.47 1.98 4.36
N SER A 158 -4.99 3.21 4.26
CA SER A 158 -5.17 4.26 5.27
C SER A 158 -5.34 5.61 4.61
N HIS A 159 -6.09 6.51 5.24
CA HIS A 159 -6.32 7.87 4.76
C HIS A 159 -5.74 8.86 5.77
N ASP A 160 -4.64 9.53 5.41
CA ASP A 160 -4.12 10.59 6.27
C ASP A 160 -4.91 11.87 6.00
N HIS A 161 -5.92 12.13 6.82
CA HIS A 161 -6.56 13.44 6.88
C HIS A 161 -5.66 14.37 7.69
N GLY A 162 -4.54 14.77 7.08
CA GLY A 162 -3.69 15.84 7.56
C GLY A 162 -4.49 17.13 7.68
N HIS A 163 -5.09 17.34 8.85
CA HIS A 163 -5.42 18.68 9.31
C HIS A 163 -4.11 19.32 9.74
N ASP A 164 -3.34 19.82 8.76
CA ASP A 164 -2.48 20.96 9.00
C ASP A 164 -3.43 22.13 9.35
N ASP A 165 -3.80 22.21 10.63
CA ASP A 165 -4.32 23.40 11.26
C ASP A 165 -3.24 24.47 11.08
N HIS A 166 -3.27 25.15 9.93
CA HIS A 166 -2.70 26.47 9.79
C HIS A 166 -3.48 27.39 10.72
N ASP A 167 -3.07 27.40 11.99
CA ASP A 167 -3.36 28.43 12.96
C ASP A 167 -2.84 29.75 12.37
N HIS A 168 -3.70 30.41 11.61
CA HIS A 168 -3.50 31.78 11.18
C HIS A 168 -3.63 32.66 12.43
N GLY A 169 -2.56 32.71 13.21
CA GLY A 169 -2.28 33.77 14.17
C GLY A 169 -2.18 35.11 13.44
N HIS A 170 -3.32 35.65 13.04
CA HIS A 170 -3.46 37.05 12.65
C HIS A 170 -3.89 37.84 13.88
N ASP A 171 -2.88 38.15 14.70
CA ASP A 171 -2.92 39.26 15.63
C ASP A 171 -3.00 40.55 14.79
N HIS A 172 -4.22 40.96 14.44
CA HIS A 172 -4.49 42.29 13.91
C HIS A 172 -4.98 43.16 15.05
N ASP A 173 -4.01 43.75 15.74
CA ASP A 173 -4.19 44.92 16.58
C ASP A 173 -4.87 46.02 15.75
N HIS A 174 -6.16 46.25 16.02
CA HIS A 174 -6.91 47.35 15.44
C HIS A 174 -6.47 48.65 16.12
N GLY A 175 -5.32 49.17 15.66
CA GLY A 175 -4.95 50.56 15.88
C GLY A 175 -5.99 51.47 15.23
N GLU A 176 -6.89 51.99 16.06
CA GLU A 176 -7.85 53.04 15.70
C GLU A 176 -7.09 54.25 15.12
N HIS A 177 -7.15 54.39 13.80
CA HIS A 177 -6.75 55.60 13.09
C HIS A 177 -7.99 56.49 12.95
N ASP A 178 -8.25 57.33 13.95
CA ASP A 178 -9.10 58.50 13.77
C ASP A 178 -8.25 59.69 13.33
N HIS A 179 -8.55 60.14 12.11
CA HIS A 179 -8.14 61.43 11.59
C HIS A 179 -9.13 62.48 12.08
N ASP A 180 -8.64 63.58 12.65
CA ASP A 180 -9.24 64.89 12.37
C ASP A 180 -8.26 66.04 12.68
N ASP A 181 -7.86 66.71 11.61
CA ASP A 181 -7.25 68.03 11.61
C ASP A 181 -8.31 69.10 11.96
N HIS A 182 -7.95 70.10 12.78
CA HIS A 182 -7.95 71.53 12.39
C HIS A 182 -7.95 72.51 13.59
N LYS A 183 -6.86 73.30 13.63
CA LYS A 183 -6.75 74.74 13.92
C LYS A 183 -7.91 75.47 14.66
N ALA A 184 -7.54 76.27 15.68
CA ALA A 184 -7.55 77.74 15.59
C ALA A 184 -6.84 78.41 16.78
N GLU A 185 -6.22 79.55 16.49
CA GLU A 185 -5.31 80.31 17.33
C GLU A 185 -6.00 81.32 18.28
N SER A 186 -5.16 81.80 19.20
CA SER A 186 -5.04 83.20 19.67
C SER A 186 -5.81 83.64 20.94
N GLY A 187 -5.02 84.12 21.90
CA GLY A 187 -5.17 85.53 22.31
C GLY A 187 -5.64 85.85 23.74
N SER A 188 -4.67 86.28 24.55
CA SER A 188 -4.74 87.46 25.44
C SER A 188 -5.31 87.35 26.87
N ALA A 189 -4.36 87.31 27.82
CA ALA A 189 -4.14 88.23 28.94
C ALA A 189 -5.24 88.61 29.98
N ALA A 190 -4.87 88.35 31.23
CA ALA A 190 -4.82 89.25 32.40
C ALA A 190 -6.01 89.40 33.37
N GLY A 191 -5.64 89.40 34.66
CA GLY A 191 -6.38 89.94 35.82
C GLY A 191 -6.59 88.89 36.92
N LYS A 192 -6.21 89.07 38.19
CA LYS A 192 -5.74 90.25 38.92
C LYS A 192 -5.20 89.77 40.28
#